data_AF-A0A183HK47-F1
#
_entry.id   AF-A0A183HK47-F1
#
_cell.length_a   1.000
_cell.length_b   1.000
_cell.length_c   1.000
_cell.angle_alpha   90.00
_cell.angle_beta   90.00
_cell.angle_gamma   90.00
#
_symmetry.space_group_name_H-M   'P 1'
#
loop_
_entity.id
_entity.type
_entity.pdbx_description
1 polymer ?
#
loop_
_entity_poly.entity_id
_entity_poly.type
_entity_poly.pdbx_seq_one_letter_code
_entity_poly.pdbx_strand_id
1 'polypeptide(L)'
;MTVIVISKTDIVELTSKNISFQICSSSDDVRVFYADSASFEQLKQLMQNTGPEELNADHPLRYHIDLVRLLALCTRGRNSTTELKCASQLSMDHIVRVLTSPYCLIQVKEVYLQFMLHCYIDADAEMKDIDNIEFIENILKNILHDIQMYIGTLLQLKEKSTLLPNSALEKYVCHTVTEVLIKLFERSS
;
A
#
# COMPACT_ATOMS: atom_id res chain seq x y z
N MET A 1 24.73 -32.85 -11.76
CA MET A 1 24.32 -31.51 -12.23
C MET A 1 23.08 -31.14 -11.43
N THR A 2 23.25 -30.21 -10.50
CA THR A 2 22.28 -29.86 -9.46
C THR A 2 21.07 -29.17 -10.07
N VAL A 3 19.87 -29.72 -9.88
CA VAL A 3 18.62 -29.04 -10.22
C VAL A 3 18.41 -27.94 -9.19
N ILE A 4 18.63 -26.69 -9.59
CA ILE A 4 18.30 -25.53 -8.76
C ILE A 4 16.77 -25.41 -8.79
N VAL A 5 16.13 -25.81 -7.70
CA VAL A 5 14.71 -25.55 -7.47
C VAL A 5 14.58 -24.07 -7.15
N ILE A 6 14.31 -23.26 -8.16
CA ILE A 6 13.99 -21.84 -7.97
C ILE A 6 12.57 -21.77 -7.42
N SER A 7 12.41 -21.22 -6.22
CA SER A 7 11.10 -21.06 -5.60
C SER A 7 10.28 -20.01 -6.37
N LYS A 8 8.95 -20.13 -6.40
CA LYS A 8 8.06 -19.14 -7.06
C LYS A 8 8.32 -17.70 -6.57
N THR A 9 8.78 -17.55 -5.34
CA THR A 9 9.12 -16.29 -4.69
C THR A 9 10.31 -15.60 -5.35
N ASP A 10 11.34 -16.36 -5.72
CA ASP A 10 12.57 -15.83 -6.33
C ASP A 10 12.31 -15.31 -7.76
N ILE A 11 11.39 -15.95 -8.50
CA ILE A 11 11.03 -15.52 -9.87
C ILE A 11 10.29 -14.18 -9.83
N VAL A 12 9.35 -14.01 -8.89
CA VAL A 12 8.63 -12.73 -8.69
C VAL A 12 9.63 -11.63 -8.34
N GLU A 13 10.59 -11.90 -7.45
CA GLU A 13 11.61 -10.93 -7.03
C GLU A 13 12.55 -10.50 -8.17
N LEU A 14 12.93 -11.44 -9.04
CA LEU A 14 13.77 -11.18 -10.22
C LEU A 14 13.04 -10.39 -11.32
N THR A 15 11.77 -10.70 -11.58
CA THR A 15 10.94 -9.91 -12.52
C THR A 15 10.65 -8.52 -11.97
N SER A 16 10.42 -8.41 -10.66
CA SER A 16 10.23 -7.13 -9.97
C SER A 16 11.47 -6.26 -10.15
N LYS A 17 12.68 -6.76 -9.89
CA LYS A 17 13.95 -6.00 -10.03
C LYS A 17 14.17 -5.37 -11.41
N ASN A 18 13.89 -6.08 -12.51
CA ASN A 18 14.07 -5.54 -13.87
C ASN A 18 13.02 -4.48 -14.22
N ILE A 19 11.78 -4.68 -13.77
CA ILE A 19 10.68 -3.72 -13.96
C ILE A 19 10.90 -2.48 -13.07
N SER A 20 11.32 -2.66 -11.82
CA SER A 20 11.71 -1.60 -10.89
C SER A 20 12.84 -0.75 -11.43
N PHE A 21 13.86 -1.37 -12.04
CA PHE A 21 14.95 -0.63 -12.68
C PHE A 21 14.45 0.22 -13.85
N GLN A 22 13.62 -0.33 -14.75
CA GLN A 22 13.05 0.43 -15.87
C GLN A 22 12.17 1.59 -15.38
N ILE A 23 11.31 1.36 -14.39
CA ILE A 23 10.40 2.38 -13.85
C ILE A 23 11.16 3.46 -13.07
N CYS A 24 12.11 3.11 -12.21
CA CYS A 24 12.96 4.08 -11.52
C CYS A 24 13.88 4.85 -12.50
N SER A 25 14.24 4.27 -13.66
CA SER A 25 15.01 4.96 -14.71
C SER A 25 14.14 5.88 -15.59
N SER A 26 12.82 5.69 -15.60
CA SER A 26 11.84 6.51 -16.33
C SER A 26 11.33 7.71 -15.51
N SER A 27 12.10 8.10 -14.49
CA SER A 27 11.69 8.91 -13.34
C SER A 27 10.97 10.23 -13.66
N ASP A 28 11.17 10.84 -14.82
CA ASP A 28 10.62 12.19 -15.05
C ASP A 28 9.17 12.19 -15.56
N ASP A 29 8.75 11.21 -16.36
CA ASP A 29 7.36 11.14 -16.85
C ASP A 29 6.42 10.45 -15.85
N VAL A 30 6.96 9.58 -14.99
CA VAL A 30 6.18 8.84 -13.98
C VAL A 30 5.97 9.69 -12.71
N ARG A 31 6.86 10.63 -12.38
CA ARG A 31 6.75 11.51 -11.18
C ARG A 31 5.49 12.38 -11.15
N VAL A 32 4.82 12.58 -12.28
CA VAL A 32 3.64 13.44 -12.46
C VAL A 32 2.46 13.05 -11.56
N PHE A 33 2.44 11.85 -10.97
CA PHE A 33 1.34 11.40 -10.10
C PHE A 33 1.66 11.35 -8.59
N TYR A 34 2.89 11.58 -8.14
CA TYR A 34 3.31 11.13 -6.79
C TYR A 34 3.90 12.20 -5.88
N ALA A 35 4.31 13.36 -6.41
CA ALA A 35 5.26 14.21 -5.68
C ALA A 35 4.66 15.50 -5.09
N ASP A 36 3.49 15.96 -5.56
CA ASP A 36 2.98 17.28 -5.19
C ASP A 36 1.48 17.32 -4.90
N SER A 37 1.02 18.44 -4.35
CA SER A 37 -0.39 18.66 -4.00
C SER A 37 -1.32 18.60 -5.22
N ALA A 38 -0.84 18.94 -6.43
CA ALA A 38 -1.63 18.85 -7.65
C ALA A 38 -1.87 17.38 -8.05
N SER A 39 -0.84 16.55 -7.90
CA SER A 39 -0.90 15.10 -8.13
C SER A 39 -1.88 14.42 -7.17
N PHE A 40 -1.91 14.86 -5.90
CA PHE A 40 -2.86 14.34 -4.91
C PHE A 40 -4.32 14.67 -5.26
N GLU A 41 -4.62 15.89 -5.69
CA GLU A 41 -5.99 16.25 -6.10
C GLU A 41 -6.44 15.44 -7.32
N GLN A 42 -5.55 15.17 -8.28
CA GLN A 42 -5.86 14.27 -9.39
C GLN A 42 -6.16 12.83 -8.93
N LEU A 43 -5.33 12.28 -8.02
CA LEU A 43 -5.56 10.97 -7.42
C LEU A 43 -6.92 10.91 -6.71
N LYS A 44 -7.24 11.96 -5.94
CA LYS A 44 -8.52 12.08 -5.24
C LYS A 44 -9.70 12.13 -6.21
N GLN A 45 -9.60 12.89 -7.29
CA GLN A 45 -10.63 12.92 -8.35
C GLN A 45 -10.80 11.55 -9.01
N LEU A 46 -9.70 10.85 -9.31
CA LEU A 46 -9.77 9.49 -9.83
C LEU A 46 -10.51 8.57 -8.86
N MET A 47 -10.15 8.56 -7.58
CA MET A 47 -10.81 7.72 -6.58
C MET A 47 -12.29 8.06 -6.40
N GLN A 48 -12.65 9.36 -6.41
CA GLN A 48 -14.04 9.82 -6.34
C GLN A 48 -14.88 9.34 -7.53
N ASN A 49 -14.29 9.32 -8.72
CA ASN A 49 -14.98 9.00 -9.96
C ASN A 49 -14.92 7.50 -10.32
N THR A 50 -14.24 6.67 -9.52
CA THR A 50 -14.11 5.23 -9.77
C THR A 50 -15.18 4.46 -9.01
N GLY A 51 -16.09 3.81 -9.73
CA GLY A 51 -17.07 2.88 -9.18
C GLY A 51 -16.42 1.56 -8.69
N PRO A 52 -17.10 0.79 -7.80
CA PRO A 52 -16.56 -0.45 -7.24
C PRO A 52 -16.18 -1.53 -8.27
N GLU A 53 -16.81 -1.53 -9.45
CA GLU A 53 -16.56 -2.49 -10.53
C GLU A 53 -15.69 -1.93 -11.67
N GLU A 54 -15.20 -0.70 -11.56
CA GLU A 54 -14.54 0.03 -12.67
C GLU A 54 -13.02 -0.09 -12.69
N LEU A 55 -12.43 -0.79 -11.71
CA LEU A 55 -10.98 -1.06 -11.60
C LEU A 55 -10.52 -2.16 -12.56
N ASN A 56 -10.70 -1.94 -13.86
CA ASN A 56 -10.15 -2.79 -14.92
C ASN A 56 -8.66 -2.49 -15.17
N ALA A 57 -8.02 -3.27 -16.05
CA ALA A 57 -6.58 -3.17 -16.34
C ALA A 57 -6.17 -1.83 -16.97
N ASP A 58 -7.07 -1.19 -17.72
CA ASP A 58 -6.80 0.06 -18.45
C ASP A 58 -7.09 1.30 -17.61
N HIS A 59 -7.62 1.13 -16.39
CA HIS A 59 -7.99 2.24 -15.53
C HIS A 59 -6.75 2.96 -14.97
N PRO A 60 -6.61 4.30 -15.06
CA PRO A 60 -5.44 5.03 -14.56
C PRO A 60 -5.12 4.76 -13.08
N LEU A 61 -6.16 4.61 -12.25
CA LEU A 61 -6.00 4.26 -10.84
C LEU A 61 -5.37 2.85 -10.64
N ARG A 62 -5.56 1.93 -11.59
CA ARG A 62 -4.95 0.61 -11.53
C ARG A 62 -3.43 0.71 -11.69
N TYR A 63 -2.97 1.52 -12.63
CA TYR A 63 -1.55 1.80 -12.82
C TYR A 63 -0.94 2.38 -11.54
N HIS A 64 -1.61 3.34 -10.90
CA HIS A 64 -1.19 3.92 -9.62
C HIS A 64 -1.03 2.86 -8.53
N ILE A 65 -2.04 2.00 -8.35
CA ILE A 65 -2.02 0.92 -7.35
C ILE A 65 -0.84 -0.03 -7.60
N ASP A 66 -0.65 -0.47 -8.84
CA ASP A 66 0.41 -1.42 -9.18
C ASP A 66 1.81 -0.77 -9.05
N LEU A 67 1.94 0.54 -9.32
CA LEU A 67 3.19 1.25 -9.06
C LEU A 67 3.52 1.36 -7.57
N VAL A 68 2.58 1.79 -6.73
CA VAL A 68 2.82 1.90 -5.28
C VAL A 68 3.12 0.53 -4.68
N ARG A 69 2.45 -0.53 -5.17
CA ARG A 69 2.79 -1.91 -4.80
C ARG A 69 4.22 -2.27 -5.18
N LEU A 70 4.67 -1.90 -6.39
CA LEU A 70 6.04 -2.14 -6.81
C LEU A 70 7.05 -1.38 -5.94
N LEU A 71 6.79 -0.11 -5.63
CA LEU A 71 7.62 0.70 -4.74
C LEU A 71 7.75 0.05 -3.35
N ALA A 72 6.65 -0.49 -2.81
CA ALA A 72 6.65 -1.22 -1.54
C ALA A 72 7.50 -2.50 -1.61
N LEU A 73 7.47 -3.22 -2.74
CA LEU A 73 8.33 -4.40 -2.92
C LEU A 73 9.81 -4.01 -3.03
N CYS A 74 10.12 -2.88 -3.67
CA CYS A 74 11.47 -2.38 -3.81
C CYS A 74 12.12 -1.98 -2.47
N THR A 75 11.33 -1.62 -1.46
CA THR A 75 11.84 -1.18 -0.16
C THR A 75 12.18 -2.33 0.79
N ARG A 76 11.89 -3.58 0.40
CA ARG A 76 12.34 -4.82 1.07
C ARG A 76 13.44 -5.56 0.29
N GLY A 77 14.16 -4.86 -0.58
CA GLY A 77 15.15 -5.44 -1.49
C GLY A 77 16.45 -5.93 -0.82
N ARG A 78 17.45 -6.22 -1.66
CA ARG A 78 18.85 -6.43 -1.24
C ARG A 78 19.77 -5.30 -1.72
N ASN A 79 19.19 -4.21 -2.21
CA ASN A 79 19.94 -3.09 -2.79
C ASN A 79 19.54 -1.81 -2.07
N SER A 80 20.32 -1.46 -1.06
CA SER A 80 20.09 -0.29 -0.20
C SER A 80 19.95 1.01 -0.98
N THR A 81 20.62 1.16 -2.13
CA THR A 81 20.47 2.35 -2.98
C THR A 81 19.09 2.41 -3.63
N THR A 82 18.57 1.27 -4.08
CA THR A 82 17.22 1.18 -4.66
C THR A 82 16.15 1.34 -3.59
N GLU A 83 16.33 0.72 -2.42
CA GLU A 83 15.44 0.84 -1.27
C GLU A 83 15.29 2.31 -0.84
N LEU A 84 16.42 3.00 -0.65
CA LEU A 84 16.42 4.42 -0.25
C LEU A 84 15.72 5.31 -1.28
N LYS A 85 15.99 5.09 -2.58
CA LYS A 85 15.35 5.85 -3.68
C LYS A 85 13.85 5.60 -3.77
N CYS A 86 13.40 4.38 -3.50
CA CYS A 86 11.98 4.04 -3.52
C CYS A 86 11.27 4.57 -2.28
N ALA A 87 11.88 4.47 -1.09
CA ALA A 87 11.38 5.02 0.15
C ALA A 87 11.19 6.54 0.06
N SER A 88 12.08 7.25 -0.66
CA SER A 88 11.97 8.70 -0.84
C SER A 88 10.88 9.14 -1.84
N GLN A 89 10.18 8.22 -2.51
CA GLN A 89 9.15 8.59 -3.49
C GLN A 89 7.86 9.09 -2.83
N LEU A 90 7.53 8.60 -1.63
CA LEU A 90 6.31 8.97 -0.91
C LEU A 90 6.68 9.34 0.54
N SER A 91 6.34 10.57 0.94
CA SER A 91 6.52 11.00 2.32
C SER A 91 5.42 10.46 3.24
N MET A 92 5.71 10.37 4.54
CA MET A 92 4.72 9.97 5.56
C MET A 92 3.48 10.87 5.54
N ASP A 93 3.67 12.19 5.40
CA ASP A 93 2.57 13.14 5.23
C ASP A 93 1.67 12.80 4.04
N HIS A 94 2.26 12.50 2.88
CA HIS A 94 1.49 12.13 1.69
C HIS A 94 0.72 10.82 1.90
N ILE A 95 1.35 9.83 2.54
CA ILE A 95 0.71 8.56 2.90
C ILE A 95 -0.52 8.80 3.80
N VAL A 96 -0.36 9.57 4.87
CA VAL A 96 -1.46 9.89 5.80
C VAL A 96 -2.59 10.62 5.07
N ARG A 97 -2.28 11.62 4.22
CA ARG A 97 -3.28 12.34 3.42
C ARG A 97 -4.07 11.42 2.49
N VAL A 98 -3.42 10.45 1.84
CA VAL A 98 -4.09 9.47 0.98
C VAL A 98 -4.98 8.52 1.79
N LEU A 99 -4.45 7.92 2.86
CA LEU A 99 -5.20 6.96 3.68
C LEU A 99 -6.43 7.58 4.34
N THR A 100 -6.31 8.82 4.80
CA THR A 100 -7.38 9.56 5.49
C THR A 100 -8.38 10.23 4.54
N SER A 101 -8.15 10.18 3.22
CA SER A 101 -9.10 10.71 2.25
C SER A 101 -10.43 9.94 2.35
N PRO A 102 -11.59 10.63 2.44
CA PRO A 102 -12.89 9.99 2.59
C PRO A 102 -13.30 9.15 1.38
N TYR A 103 -12.63 9.31 0.24
CA TYR A 103 -12.88 8.57 -0.99
C TYR A 103 -11.80 7.51 -1.27
N CYS A 104 -10.90 7.25 -0.32
CA CYS A 104 -9.81 6.31 -0.53
C CYS A 104 -10.33 4.88 -0.68
N LEU A 105 -10.09 4.28 -1.85
CA LEU A 105 -10.49 2.90 -2.13
C LEU A 105 -9.63 1.92 -1.34
N ILE A 106 -10.21 0.78 -0.95
CA ILE A 106 -9.52 -0.26 -0.18
C ILE A 106 -8.25 -0.76 -0.87
N GLN A 107 -8.27 -0.88 -2.20
CA GLN A 107 -7.11 -1.30 -2.99
C GLN A 107 -5.96 -0.28 -2.94
N VAL A 108 -6.28 1.01 -2.82
CA VAL A 108 -5.30 2.08 -2.62
C VAL A 108 -4.78 2.03 -1.19
N LYS A 109 -5.67 1.90 -0.19
CA LYS A 109 -5.26 1.75 1.21
C LYS A 109 -4.31 0.57 1.42
N GLU A 110 -4.58 -0.57 0.79
CA GLU A 110 -3.74 -1.78 0.88
C GLU A 110 -2.29 -1.48 0.50
N VAL A 111 -2.07 -0.88 -0.68
CA VAL A 111 -0.70 -0.66 -1.18
C VAL A 111 0.02 0.47 -0.45
N TYR A 112 -0.70 1.51 0.01
CA TYR A 112 -0.11 2.58 0.81
C TYR A 112 0.26 2.13 2.22
N LEU A 113 -0.57 1.31 2.88
CA LEU A 113 -0.21 0.72 4.17
C LEU A 113 0.95 -0.26 4.05
N GLN A 114 1.03 -1.06 2.99
CA GLN A 114 2.19 -1.92 2.74
C GLN A 114 3.47 -1.11 2.52
N PHE A 115 3.39 -0.04 1.73
CA PHE A 115 4.54 0.87 1.55
C PHE A 115 4.98 1.47 2.89
N MET A 116 4.03 1.96 3.69
CA MET A 116 4.30 2.51 5.01
C MET A 116 4.94 1.48 5.95
N LEU A 117 4.38 0.27 5.99
CA LEU A 117 4.91 -0.85 6.76
C LEU A 117 6.39 -1.05 6.44
N HIS A 118 6.72 -1.20 5.16
CA HIS A 118 8.10 -1.51 4.76
C HIS A 118 9.06 -0.33 4.97
N CYS A 119 8.62 0.92 4.72
CA CYS A 119 9.50 2.08 4.72
C CYS A 119 9.68 2.74 6.08
N TYR A 120 8.68 2.62 6.96
CA TYR A 120 8.61 3.38 8.22
C TYR A 120 8.51 2.50 9.46
N ILE A 121 7.99 1.28 9.34
CA ILE A 121 7.84 0.36 10.49
C ILE A 121 8.93 -0.71 10.49
N ASP A 122 9.11 -1.44 9.37
CA ASP A 122 10.09 -2.53 9.23
C ASP A 122 11.51 -2.03 8.96
N ALA A 123 11.67 -0.83 8.39
CA ALA A 123 12.99 -0.30 8.10
C ALA A 123 13.72 0.06 9.40
N ASP A 124 14.94 -0.47 9.58
CA ASP A 124 15.87 -0.15 10.69
C ASP A 124 16.35 1.32 10.71
N ALA A 125 15.93 2.13 9.74
CA ALA A 125 16.25 3.54 9.72
C ALA A 125 15.46 4.25 10.83
N GLU A 126 16.13 5.12 11.59
CA GLU A 126 15.55 6.07 12.56
C GLU A 126 14.57 7.04 11.87
N MET A 127 13.49 6.53 11.29
CA MET A 127 12.48 7.29 10.59
C MET A 127 11.59 7.95 11.63
N LYS A 128 11.99 9.15 12.06
CA LYS A 128 11.32 9.95 13.11
C LYS A 128 9.86 10.26 12.82
N ASP A 129 9.43 10.18 11.56
CA ASP A 129 8.08 10.55 11.15
C ASP A 129 7.01 9.56 11.63
N ILE A 130 7.35 8.29 11.83
CA ILE A 130 6.43 7.30 12.40
C ILE A 130 6.20 7.52 13.91
N ASP A 131 7.10 8.26 14.58
CA ASP A 131 6.93 8.64 15.98
C ASP A 131 6.07 9.91 16.12
N ASN A 132 5.65 10.52 15.00
CA ASN A 132 4.68 11.59 15.02
C ASN A 132 3.29 11.05 15.41
N ILE A 133 2.89 11.37 16.63
CA ILE A 133 1.63 10.93 17.24
C ILE A 133 0.42 11.31 16.37
N GLU A 134 0.41 12.48 15.73
CA GLU A 134 -0.73 12.91 14.89
C GLU A 134 -0.88 12.00 13.66
N PHE A 135 0.23 11.60 13.03
CA PHE A 135 0.19 10.68 11.90
C PHE A 135 -0.32 9.30 12.32
N ILE A 136 0.23 8.75 13.41
CA ILE A 136 -0.21 7.45 13.94
C ILE A 136 -1.67 7.47 14.36
N GLU A 137 -2.11 8.51 15.07
CA GLU A 137 -3.50 8.64 15.51
C GLU A 137 -4.46 8.68 14.31
N ASN A 138 -4.14 9.45 13.27
CA ASN A 138 -4.95 9.54 12.07
C ASN A 138 -5.02 8.20 11.31
N ILE A 139 -3.90 7.48 11.19
CA ILE A 139 -3.85 6.15 10.58
C ILE A 139 -4.67 5.14 11.39
N LEU A 140 -4.50 5.11 12.71
CA LEU A 140 -5.22 4.18 13.58
C LEU A 140 -6.74 4.45 13.58
N LYS A 141 -7.16 5.71 13.57
CA LYS A 141 -8.59 6.07 13.42
C LYS A 141 -9.15 5.57 12.09
N ASN A 142 -8.40 5.72 11.00
CA ASN A 142 -8.81 5.24 9.68
C ASN A 142 -8.89 3.70 9.64
N ILE A 143 -7.88 3.01 10.18
CA ILE A 143 -7.86 1.54 10.31
C ILE A 143 -9.05 1.05 11.13
N LEU A 144 -9.35 1.70 12.26
CA LEU A 144 -10.48 1.35 13.11
C LEU A 144 -11.80 1.45 12.34
N HIS A 145 -11.98 2.51 11.55
CA HIS A 145 -13.16 2.68 10.70
C HIS A 145 -13.28 1.54 9.67
N ASP A 146 -12.18 1.14 9.03
CA ASP A 146 -12.19 0.06 8.06
C ASP A 146 -12.51 -1.30 8.69
N ILE A 147 -12.00 -1.57 9.90
CA ILE A 147 -12.34 -2.78 10.67
C ILE A 147 -13.83 -2.79 11.03
N GLN A 148 -14.39 -1.66 11.45
CA GLN A 148 -15.83 -1.53 11.75
C GLN A 148 -16.68 -1.78 10.51
N MET A 149 -16.28 -1.23 9.35
CA MET A 149 -16.93 -1.48 8.05
C MET A 149 -16.91 -2.96 7.68
N TYR A 150 -15.77 -3.63 7.89
CA TYR A 150 -15.64 -5.07 7.65
C TYR A 150 -16.55 -5.89 8.57
N ILE A 151 -16.55 -5.60 9.88
CA ILE A 151 -17.43 -6.26 10.85
C ILE A 151 -18.91 -6.05 10.48
N GLY A 152 -19.29 -4.83 10.10
CA GLY A 152 -20.65 -4.52 9.64
C GLY A 152 -21.07 -5.37 8.44
N THR A 153 -20.16 -5.55 7.48
CA THR A 153 -20.36 -6.40 6.31
C THR A 153 -20.54 -7.87 6.71
N LEU A 154 -19.71 -8.39 7.62
CA LEU A 154 -19.82 -9.76 8.13
C LEU A 154 -21.16 -10.01 8.85
N LEU A 155 -21.63 -9.06 9.66
CA LEU A 155 -22.91 -9.17 10.36
C LEU A 155 -24.09 -9.25 9.38
N GLN A 156 -24.07 -8.44 8.31
CA GLN A 156 -25.10 -8.48 7.26
C GLN A 156 -25.09 -9.79 6.45
N LEU A 157 -23.91 -10.36 6.19
CA LEU A 157 -23.80 -11.63 5.45
C LEU A 157 -24.29 -12.82 6.28
N LYS A 158 -24.08 -12.80 7.60
CA LYS A 158 -24.59 -13.84 8.51
C LYS A 158 -26.11 -13.95 8.49
N GLU A 159 -26.81 -12.83 8.26
CA GLU A 159 -28.28 -12.81 8.10
C GLU A 159 -28.74 -13.35 6.74
N LYS A 160 -27.88 -13.30 5.71
CA LYS A 160 -28.25 -13.65 4.32
C LYS A 160 -27.79 -15.04 3.85
N SER A 161 -27.12 -15.84 4.69
CA SER A 161 -26.60 -17.19 4.36
C SER A 161 -25.73 -17.27 3.08
N THR A 162 -25.21 -16.15 2.60
CA THR A 162 -24.29 -16.07 1.47
C THR A 162 -22.95 -15.62 1.99
N LEU A 163 -21.98 -16.53 2.06
CA LEU A 163 -20.58 -16.17 2.23
C LEU A 163 -20.11 -15.60 0.88
N LEU A 164 -19.63 -14.36 0.85
CA LEU A 164 -18.72 -13.91 -0.21
C LEU A 164 -17.30 -13.84 0.40
N PRO A 165 -16.65 -14.99 0.62
CA PRO A 165 -15.26 -15.03 1.07
C PRO A 165 -14.37 -14.56 -0.08
N ASN A 166 -13.31 -13.80 0.20
CA ASN A 166 -12.40 -13.10 -0.72
C ASN A 166 -12.86 -11.73 -1.25
N SER A 167 -13.51 -10.91 -0.42
CA SER A 167 -13.61 -9.48 -0.76
C SER A 167 -12.25 -8.78 -0.61
N ALA A 168 -12.01 -7.70 -1.37
CA ALA A 168 -10.81 -6.88 -1.21
C ALA A 168 -10.68 -6.34 0.23
N LEU A 169 -11.82 -6.03 0.88
CA LEU A 169 -11.90 -5.57 2.26
C LEU A 169 -11.45 -6.63 3.27
N GLU A 170 -11.88 -7.89 3.10
CA GLU A 170 -11.43 -9.00 3.93
C GLU A 170 -9.92 -9.18 3.83
N LYS A 171 -9.37 -9.25 2.62
CA LYS A 171 -7.93 -9.42 2.41
C LYS A 171 -7.15 -8.27 3.07
N TYR A 172 -7.59 -7.04 2.85
CA TYR A 172 -7.00 -5.84 3.42
C TYR A 172 -6.99 -5.87 4.97
N VAL A 173 -8.13 -6.16 5.61
CA VAL A 173 -8.24 -6.17 7.06
C VAL A 173 -7.47 -7.35 7.68
N CYS A 174 -7.70 -8.56 7.18
CA CYS A 174 -7.15 -9.77 7.79
C CYS A 174 -5.64 -9.95 7.54
N HIS A 175 -5.11 -9.39 6.45
CA HIS A 175 -3.68 -9.51 6.14
C HIS A 175 -2.94 -8.19 6.39
N THR A 176 -3.23 -7.15 5.62
CA THR A 176 -2.42 -5.92 5.62
C THR A 176 -2.59 -5.12 6.92
N VAL A 177 -3.82 -4.83 7.34
CA VAL A 177 -4.07 -4.12 8.59
C VAL A 177 -3.55 -4.91 9.78
N THR A 178 -3.79 -6.21 9.81
CA THR A 178 -3.33 -7.07 10.91
C THR A 178 -1.80 -7.06 11.02
N GLU A 179 -1.08 -7.20 9.90
CA GLU A 179 0.40 -7.13 9.89
C GLU A 179 0.92 -5.77 10.35
N VAL A 180 0.31 -4.67 9.86
CA VAL A 180 0.66 -3.30 10.27
C VAL A 180 0.48 -3.12 11.78
N LEU A 181 -0.66 -3.54 12.34
CA LEU A 181 -0.93 -3.40 13.77
C LEU A 181 0.06 -4.21 14.60
N ILE A 182 0.32 -5.47 14.22
CA ILE A 182 1.30 -6.31 14.92
C ILE A 182 2.66 -5.62 14.94
N LYS A 183 3.17 -5.22 13.77
CA LYS A 183 4.50 -4.62 13.65
C LYS A 183 4.61 -3.27 14.34
N LEU A 184 3.58 -2.44 14.26
CA LEU A 184 3.54 -1.14 14.92
C LEU A 184 3.60 -1.26 16.45
N PHE A 185 2.94 -2.26 17.04
CA PHE A 185 2.93 -2.49 18.49
C PHE A 185 4.06 -3.39 19.00
N GLU A 186 4.66 -4.24 18.14
CA GLU A 186 5.87 -5.01 18.46
C GLU A 186 7.13 -4.14 18.50
N ARG A 187 7.13 -3.02 17.74
CA ARG A 187 8.13 -1.96 17.82
C ARG A 187 8.04 -1.28 19.20
N SER A 188 8.55 -1.96 20.20
CA SER A 188 8.70 -1.47 21.56
C SER A 188 9.67 -0.28 21.52
N SER A 189 9.32 0.79 22.25
CA SER A 189 10.04 2.06 22.35
C SER A 189 11.53 1.94 22.66
#